data_AF-A0A498QZ98-F1
#
_entry.id   AF-A0A498QZ98-F1
#
_cell.length_a   1.000
_cell.length_b   1.000
_cell.length_c   1.000
_cell.angle_alpha   90.00
_cell.angle_beta   90.00
_cell.angle_gamma   90.00
#
_symmetry.space_group_name_H-M   'P 1'
#
loop_
_entity.id
_entity.type
_entity.pdbx_description
1 polymer ?
#
loop_
_entity_poly.entity_id
_entity_poly.type
_entity_poly.pdbx_seq_one_letter_code
_entity_poly.pdbx_strand_id
1 'polypeptide(L)'
;MIISHLDDLFNEIYEQIRSTDTVQMDVFKSVRKVLIVRSADMSTFKKMIEQLKKVNPHIFVYILTHECDKEMIREICVENYEVIPYVHGRRYEAYKCSQEIQYLREKAIDQYVVLLNDRFGMGFENIIEFARELTCGTVYAFNCYWELMKIPHPELYLKSLELLKAIANWYWADLEGQEKKA
;
A
#
# COMPACT_ATOMS: atom_id res chain seq x y z
N MET A 1 12.51 -2.72 -33.01
CA MET A 1 12.47 -1.25 -32.79
C MET A 1 11.21 -0.78 -32.03
N ILE A 2 10.28 -1.67 -31.65
CA ILE A 2 9.11 -1.33 -30.82
C ILE A 2 9.45 -1.44 -29.33
N ILE A 3 10.31 -2.40 -28.95
CA ILE A 3 10.69 -2.68 -27.55
C ILE A 3 11.42 -1.50 -26.87
N SER A 4 12.35 -0.81 -27.55
CA SER A 4 13.10 0.30 -26.95
C SER A 4 12.22 1.51 -26.58
N HIS A 5 11.16 1.78 -27.35
CA HIS A 5 10.23 2.88 -27.08
C HIS A 5 9.30 2.58 -25.89
N LEU A 6 9.12 1.31 -25.55
CA LEU A 6 8.34 0.88 -24.40
C LEU A 6 9.15 0.90 -23.11
N ASP A 7 10.44 0.60 -23.19
CA ASP A 7 11.36 0.79 -22.06
C ASP A 7 11.43 2.28 -21.69
N ASP A 8 11.50 3.17 -22.68
CA ASP A 8 11.49 4.62 -22.45
C ASP A 8 10.17 5.10 -21.82
N LEU A 9 9.02 4.67 -22.34
CA LEU A 9 7.70 5.00 -21.78
C LEU A 9 7.49 4.40 -20.38
N PHE A 10 7.95 3.17 -20.16
CA PHE A 10 7.94 2.52 -18.85
C PHE A 10 8.78 3.32 -17.85
N ASN A 11 10.00 3.68 -18.24
CA ASN A 11 10.91 4.46 -17.39
C ASN A 11 10.35 5.85 -17.12
N GLU A 12 9.72 6.51 -18.08
CA GLU A 12 9.13 7.84 -17.90
C GLU A 12 7.93 7.80 -16.93
N ILE A 13 7.02 6.84 -17.09
CA ILE A 13 5.91 6.62 -16.16
C ILE A 13 6.46 6.23 -14.77
N TYR A 14 7.44 5.34 -14.73
CA TYR A 14 8.07 4.89 -13.50
C TYR A 14 8.79 6.02 -12.75
N GLU A 15 9.52 6.89 -13.45
CA GLU A 15 10.17 8.08 -12.88
C GLU A 15 9.13 9.08 -12.34
N GLN A 16 8.01 9.28 -13.05
CA GLN A 16 6.92 10.11 -12.53
C GLN A 16 6.28 9.52 -11.27
N ILE A 17 6.05 8.20 -11.23
CA ILE A 17 5.56 7.49 -10.05
C ILE A 17 6.58 7.54 -8.90
N ARG A 18 7.88 7.43 -9.21
CA ARG A 18 8.98 7.37 -8.24
C ARG A 18 9.41 8.76 -7.75
N SER A 19 9.04 9.83 -8.46
CA SER A 19 9.22 11.23 -8.04
C SER A 19 8.39 11.63 -6.81
N THR A 20 7.96 10.67 -6.00
CA THR A 20 7.35 10.90 -4.69
C THR A 20 8.40 11.41 -3.71
N ASP A 21 8.07 12.47 -2.99
CA ASP A 21 8.91 12.98 -1.90
C ASP A 21 9.11 11.89 -0.84
N THR A 22 10.36 11.48 -0.65
CA THR A 22 10.77 10.74 0.55
C THR A 22 10.57 11.66 1.75
N VAL A 23 9.78 11.20 2.71
CA VAL A 23 9.46 11.92 3.93
C VAL A 23 10.05 11.21 5.14
N GLN A 24 10.31 11.97 6.20
CA GLN A 24 10.74 11.40 7.47
C GLN A 24 9.52 10.93 8.26
N MET A 25 9.69 9.89 9.09
CA MET A 25 8.63 9.38 9.98
C MET A 25 8.08 10.46 10.94
N ASP A 26 8.81 11.56 11.14
CA ASP A 26 8.41 12.73 11.92
C ASP A 26 7.05 13.32 11.52
N VAL A 27 6.57 13.08 10.29
CA VAL A 27 5.21 13.45 9.86
C VAL A 27 4.11 12.88 10.76
N PHE A 28 4.38 11.81 11.51
CA PHE A 28 3.44 11.17 12.43
C PHE A 28 3.44 11.73 13.86
N LYS A 29 4.34 12.67 14.21
CA LYS A 29 4.46 13.22 15.58
C LYS A 29 3.17 13.84 16.12
N SER A 30 2.38 14.48 15.26
CA SER A 30 1.14 15.17 15.65
C SER A 30 -0.14 14.38 15.32
N VAL A 31 -0.01 13.20 14.74
CA VAL A 31 -1.15 12.37 14.31
C VAL A 31 -1.75 11.65 15.51
N ARG A 32 -3.07 11.72 15.72
CA ARG A 32 -3.70 11.00 16.85
C ARG A 32 -4.18 9.63 16.44
N LYS A 33 -4.76 9.51 15.24
CA LYS A 33 -5.28 8.26 14.70
C LYS A 33 -4.75 7.99 13.29
N VAL A 34 -4.32 6.75 13.08
CA VAL A 34 -3.83 6.26 11.81
C VAL A 34 -4.53 4.97 11.42
N LEU A 35 -4.87 4.83 10.13
CA LEU A 35 -5.22 3.53 9.55
C LEU A 35 -4.04 2.96 8.79
N ILE A 36 -3.66 1.72 9.12
CA ILE A 36 -2.69 0.89 8.42
C ILE A 36 -3.44 -0.20 7.66
N VAL A 37 -3.31 -0.22 6.33
CA VAL A 37 -3.74 -1.36 5.51
C VAL A 37 -2.54 -2.28 5.34
N ARG A 38 -2.54 -3.41 6.03
CA ARG A 38 -1.35 -4.26 6.13
C ARG A 38 -1.30 -5.27 4.99
N SER A 39 -0.31 -5.11 4.13
CA SER A 39 0.11 -6.09 3.11
C SER A 39 1.48 -6.69 3.36
N ALA A 40 2.25 -6.07 4.24
CA ALA A 40 3.59 -6.49 4.65
C ALA A 40 3.62 -7.88 5.27
N ASP A 41 4.74 -8.59 5.14
CA ASP A 41 5.07 -9.68 6.06
C ASP A 41 5.14 -9.20 7.53
N MET A 42 5.01 -10.12 8.47
CA MET A 42 4.90 -9.81 9.90
C MET A 42 6.16 -9.22 10.52
N SER A 43 7.34 -9.59 10.02
CA SER A 43 8.61 -9.03 10.51
C SER A 43 8.70 -7.55 10.15
N THR A 44 8.33 -7.22 8.92
CA THR A 44 8.32 -5.82 8.47
C THR A 44 7.24 -5.01 9.16
N PHE A 45 6.04 -5.57 9.31
CA PHE A 45 4.96 -4.93 10.07
C PHE A 45 5.40 -4.59 11.51
N LYS A 46 6.01 -5.55 12.22
CA LYS A 46 6.52 -5.34 13.59
C LYS A 46 7.51 -4.18 13.67
N LYS A 47 8.53 -4.17 12.79
CA LYS A 47 9.54 -3.09 12.77
C LYS A 47 8.89 -1.72 12.55
N MET A 48 7.88 -1.66 11.68
CA MET A 48 7.19 -0.42 11.38
C MET A 48 6.41 0.08 12.60
N ILE A 49 5.67 -0.80 13.29
CA ILE A 49 4.93 -0.45 14.51
C ILE A 49 5.88 0.07 15.58
N GLU A 50 7.04 -0.58 15.76
CA GLU A 50 8.07 -0.13 16.71
C GLU A 50 8.59 1.28 16.38
N GLN A 51 8.84 1.59 15.11
CA GLN A 51 9.27 2.95 14.70
C GLN A 51 8.16 3.97 14.88
N LEU A 52 6.92 3.63 14.51
CA LEU A 52 5.78 4.53 14.64
C LEU A 52 5.53 4.90 16.10
N LYS A 53 5.59 3.91 17.02
CA LYS A 53 5.45 4.14 18.46
C LYS A 53 6.62 4.92 19.07
N LYS A 54 7.85 4.78 18.53
CA LYS A 54 8.97 5.64 18.93
C LYS A 54 8.75 7.10 18.58
N VAL A 55 8.18 7.38 17.40
CA VAL A 55 7.90 8.73 16.93
C VAL A 55 6.69 9.33 17.66
N ASN A 56 5.64 8.52 17.86
CA ASN A 56 4.42 8.93 18.53
C ASN A 56 3.86 7.80 19.39
N PRO A 57 4.17 7.78 20.70
CA PRO A 57 3.70 6.74 21.62
C PRO A 57 2.18 6.71 21.79
N HIS A 58 1.52 7.85 21.59
CA HIS A 58 0.09 8.06 21.85
C HIS A 58 -0.78 7.84 20.61
N ILE A 59 -0.19 7.51 19.46
CA ILE A 59 -0.94 7.27 18.24
C ILE A 59 -1.82 6.02 18.39
N PHE A 60 -3.09 6.16 18.03
CA PHE A 60 -4.03 5.06 17.92
C PHE A 60 -4.01 4.49 16.50
N VAL A 61 -3.83 3.17 16.39
CA VAL A 61 -3.57 2.49 15.13
C VAL A 61 -4.73 1.56 14.76
N TYR A 62 -5.53 1.93 13.77
CA TYR A 62 -6.45 1.00 13.11
C TYR A 62 -5.66 0.12 12.13
N ILE A 63 -5.90 -1.18 12.12
CA ILE A 63 -5.16 -2.13 11.30
C ILE A 63 -6.15 -3.00 10.51
N LEU A 64 -6.20 -2.78 9.20
CA LEU A 64 -6.96 -3.63 8.27
C LEU A 64 -6.06 -4.79 7.81
N THR A 65 -6.43 -6.02 8.15
CA THR A 65 -5.65 -7.23 7.83
C THR A 65 -6.55 -8.44 7.57
N HIS A 66 -5.99 -9.51 7.01
CA HIS A 66 -6.69 -10.78 6.87
C HIS A 66 -7.01 -11.41 8.24
N GLU A 67 -8.17 -12.05 8.41
CA GLU A 67 -8.61 -12.64 9.69
C GLU A 67 -7.59 -13.65 10.26
N CYS A 68 -6.91 -14.42 9.41
CA CYS A 68 -5.91 -15.41 9.88
C CYS A 68 -4.72 -14.80 10.62
N ASP A 69 -4.47 -13.51 10.43
CA ASP A 69 -3.31 -12.80 11.00
C ASP A 69 -3.64 -12.04 12.28
N LYS A 70 -4.93 -11.97 12.64
CA LYS A 70 -5.43 -11.16 13.76
C LYS A 70 -4.75 -11.45 15.09
N GLU A 71 -4.55 -12.72 15.43
CA GLU A 71 -3.90 -13.09 16.69
C GLU A 71 -2.42 -12.68 16.69
N MET A 72 -1.71 -12.86 15.57
CA MET A 72 -0.31 -12.45 15.47
C MET A 72 -0.16 -10.92 15.57
N ILE A 73 -1.11 -10.15 15.03
CA ILE A 73 -1.11 -8.69 15.18
C ILE A 73 -1.32 -8.29 16.63
N ARG A 74 -2.16 -9.00 17.38
CA ARG A 74 -2.38 -8.74 18.81
C ARG A 74 -1.15 -8.99 19.67
N GLU A 75 -0.29 -9.91 19.26
CA GLU A 75 1.00 -10.14 19.93
C GLU A 75 2.00 -9.02 19.65
N ILE A 76 1.94 -8.42 18.46
CA ILE A 76 2.84 -7.32 18.05
C ILE A 76 2.38 -5.98 18.65
N CYS A 77 1.07 -5.71 18.62
CA CYS A 77 0.49 -4.47 19.08
C CYS A 77 -0.03 -4.67 20.51
N VAL A 78 0.58 -3.99 21.49
CA VAL A 78 0.17 -4.15 22.90
C VAL A 78 -0.91 -3.15 23.29
N GLU A 79 -0.80 -1.89 22.84
CA GLU A 79 -1.71 -0.81 23.23
C GLU A 79 -2.03 0.17 22.09
N ASN A 80 -3.15 0.87 22.22
CA ASN A 80 -3.63 1.91 21.29
C ASN A 80 -3.72 1.40 19.84
N TYR A 81 -4.42 0.28 19.65
CA TYR A 81 -4.70 -0.26 18.32
C TYR A 81 -6.08 -0.91 18.25
N GLU A 82 -6.57 -1.10 17.03
CA GLU A 82 -7.77 -1.86 16.73
C GLU A 82 -7.56 -2.68 15.47
N VAL A 83 -7.81 -3.98 15.54
CA VAL A 83 -7.73 -4.88 14.38
C VAL A 83 -9.09 -4.96 13.73
N ILE A 84 -9.13 -4.67 12.44
CA ILE A 84 -10.31 -4.78 11.58
C ILE A 84 -10.00 -5.92 10.62
N PRO A 85 -10.42 -7.15 10.95
CA PRO A 85 -10.16 -8.27 10.08
C PRO A 85 -11.13 -8.27 8.89
N TYR A 86 -10.67 -8.73 7.74
CA TYR A 86 -11.53 -9.07 6.60
C TYR A 86 -11.36 -10.56 6.23
N VAL A 87 -12.39 -11.12 5.61
CA VAL A 87 -12.45 -12.54 5.22
C VAL A 87 -12.46 -12.67 3.70
N HIS A 88 -11.31 -12.84 3.04
CA HIS A 88 -11.29 -13.23 1.62
C HIS A 88 -10.02 -13.95 1.12
N GLY A 89 -10.19 -14.71 0.03
CA GLY A 89 -9.14 -15.51 -0.60
C GLY A 89 -7.94 -14.71 -1.12
N ARG A 90 -6.94 -15.43 -1.68
CA ARG A 90 -5.57 -14.98 -1.99
C ARG A 90 -5.38 -13.67 -2.79
N ARG A 91 -6.45 -13.02 -3.26
CA ARG A 91 -6.44 -11.69 -3.91
C ARG A 91 -7.26 -10.71 -3.08
N TYR A 92 -6.62 -9.62 -2.67
CA TYR A 92 -7.24 -8.48 -2.00
C TYR A 92 -8.20 -7.81 -2.99
N GLU A 93 -9.46 -7.55 -2.65
CA GLU A 93 -10.44 -6.95 -3.57
C GLU A 93 -11.32 -5.96 -2.78
N ALA A 94 -11.25 -4.65 -3.08
CA ALA A 94 -11.84 -3.61 -2.23
C ALA A 94 -13.38 -3.68 -2.13
N TYR A 95 -14.07 -4.04 -3.21
CA TYR A 95 -15.55 -4.16 -3.23
C TYR A 95 -16.09 -5.20 -2.24
N LYS A 96 -15.25 -6.15 -1.84
CA LYS A 96 -15.61 -7.21 -0.91
C LYS A 96 -15.45 -6.84 0.56
N CYS A 97 -14.83 -5.69 0.85
CA CYS A 97 -14.64 -5.20 2.22
C CYS A 97 -15.52 -3.99 2.52
N SER A 98 -16.72 -3.96 1.90
CA SER A 98 -17.64 -2.82 1.98
C SER A 98 -18.09 -2.52 3.41
N GLN A 99 -18.24 -3.55 4.26
CA GLN A 99 -18.62 -3.39 5.66
C GLN A 99 -17.48 -2.79 6.49
N GLU A 100 -16.26 -3.28 6.30
CA GLU A 100 -15.05 -2.79 6.95
C GLU A 100 -14.75 -1.35 6.53
N ILE A 101 -14.93 -1.03 5.25
CA ILE A 101 -14.80 0.32 4.70
C ILE A 101 -15.84 1.25 5.34
N GLN A 102 -17.11 0.83 5.41
CA GLN A 102 -18.16 1.63 6.04
C GLN A 102 -17.84 1.88 7.52
N TYR A 103 -17.44 0.85 8.24
CA TYR A 103 -17.02 0.97 9.64
C TYR A 103 -15.86 1.96 9.83
N LEU A 104 -14.87 1.93 8.93
CA LEU A 104 -13.73 2.85 8.94
C LEU A 104 -14.13 4.29 8.61
N ARG A 105 -15.09 4.50 7.69
CA ARG A 105 -15.63 5.84 7.37
C ARG A 105 -16.32 6.50 8.56
N GLU A 106 -16.87 5.71 9.48
CA GLU A 106 -17.51 6.23 10.71
C GLU A 106 -16.49 6.65 11.79
N LYS A 107 -15.19 6.38 11.59
CA LYS A 107 -14.12 6.77 12.52
C LYS A 107 -13.51 8.11 12.12
N ALA A 108 -13.37 9.02 13.09
CA ALA A 108 -12.60 10.26 12.91
C ALA A 108 -11.09 9.96 12.87
N ILE A 109 -10.58 9.54 11.71
CA ILE A 109 -9.18 9.22 11.44
C ILE A 109 -8.47 10.49 10.94
N ASP A 110 -7.41 10.93 11.62
CA ASP A 110 -6.71 12.18 11.28
C ASP A 110 -5.85 12.05 10.02
N GLN A 111 -5.22 10.88 9.83
CA GLN A 111 -4.43 10.54 8.63
C GLN A 111 -4.61 9.06 8.27
N TYR A 112 -4.71 8.77 6.97
CA TYR A 112 -4.81 7.42 6.46
C TYR A 112 -3.43 7.00 5.95
N VAL A 113 -2.73 6.14 6.68
CA VAL A 113 -1.34 5.79 6.37
C VAL A 113 -1.28 4.36 5.90
N VAL A 114 -1.29 4.20 4.59
CA VAL A 114 -1.17 2.87 3.99
C VAL A 114 0.28 2.38 4.10
N LEU A 115 0.65 1.74 5.20
CA LEU A 115 2.01 1.24 5.38
C LEU A 115 2.22 -0.05 4.57
N LEU A 116 2.55 0.18 3.30
CA LEU A 116 2.93 -0.83 2.34
C LEU A 116 4.33 -1.33 2.66
N ASN A 117 4.52 -2.64 2.58
CA ASN A 117 5.83 -3.23 2.36
C ASN A 117 5.70 -4.10 1.13
N ASP A 118 6.18 -3.64 -0.01
CA ASP A 118 6.78 -4.55 -0.96
C ASP A 118 7.77 -3.85 -1.89
N ARG A 119 8.71 -4.65 -2.40
CA ARG A 119 9.70 -4.29 -3.40
C ARG A 119 8.98 -4.04 -4.74
N PHE A 120 9.27 -2.91 -5.39
CA PHE A 120 8.95 -2.64 -6.81
C PHE A 120 7.53 -2.22 -7.23
N GLY A 121 6.61 -1.83 -6.34
CA GLY A 121 5.38 -1.19 -6.81
C GLY A 121 4.34 -2.10 -7.50
N MET A 122 4.55 -3.43 -7.54
CA MET A 122 3.53 -4.42 -7.96
C MET A 122 2.88 -5.13 -6.76
N GLY A 123 1.54 -5.28 -6.76
CA GLY A 123 0.76 -5.82 -5.62
C GLY A 123 0.01 -4.76 -4.79
N PHE A 124 -0.01 -3.51 -5.27
CA PHE A 124 -0.47 -2.30 -4.57
C PHE A 124 -1.88 -1.89 -5.01
N GLU A 125 -2.36 -2.44 -6.11
CA GLU A 125 -3.57 -1.99 -6.81
C GLU A 125 -4.78 -2.02 -5.88
N ASN A 126 -4.94 -3.12 -5.15
CA ASN A 126 -6.09 -3.33 -4.28
C ASN A 126 -6.06 -2.42 -3.04
N ILE A 127 -4.89 -1.98 -2.61
CA ILE A 127 -4.72 -1.20 -1.38
C ILE A 127 -4.94 0.28 -1.67
N ILE A 128 -4.56 0.73 -2.88
CA ILE A 128 -4.88 2.08 -3.35
C ILE A 128 -6.37 2.20 -3.68
N GLU A 129 -7.03 1.13 -4.13
CA GLU A 129 -8.49 1.08 -4.20
C GLU A 129 -9.14 1.36 -2.84
N PHE A 130 -8.65 0.79 -1.72
CA PHE A 130 -9.13 1.16 -0.38
C PHE A 130 -8.88 2.62 -0.06
N ALA A 131 -7.69 3.14 -0.40
CA ALA A 131 -7.38 4.54 -0.17
C ALA A 131 -8.32 5.49 -0.94
N ARG A 132 -8.72 5.09 -2.16
CA ARG A 132 -9.73 5.78 -2.96
C ARG A 132 -11.10 5.71 -2.30
N GLU A 133 -11.56 4.52 -1.90
CA GLU A 133 -12.88 4.33 -1.28
C GLU A 133 -13.00 5.00 0.09
N LEU A 134 -11.94 5.07 0.87
CA LEU A 134 -11.94 5.69 2.19
C LEU A 134 -11.82 7.23 2.14
N THR A 135 -11.78 7.83 0.95
CA THR A 135 -11.57 9.29 0.75
C THR A 135 -10.40 9.80 1.58
N CYS A 136 -9.29 9.05 1.52
CA CYS A 136 -8.15 9.26 2.39
C CYS A 136 -7.53 10.65 2.21
N GLY A 137 -7.02 11.21 3.32
CA GLY A 137 -6.08 12.34 3.30
C GLY A 137 -4.74 11.97 2.66
N THR A 138 -3.62 12.30 3.32
CA THR A 138 -2.29 11.97 2.77
C THR A 138 -2.00 10.47 2.90
N VAL A 139 -1.68 9.81 1.79
CA VAL A 139 -1.25 8.41 1.74
C VAL A 139 0.28 8.33 1.77
N TYR A 140 0.82 7.39 2.52
CA TYR A 140 2.26 7.09 2.55
C TYR A 140 2.51 5.63 2.15
N ALA A 141 3.73 5.25 1.82
CA ALA A 141 4.16 3.89 1.48
C ALA A 141 5.64 3.70 1.85
N PHE A 142 6.10 2.48 2.18
CA PHE A 142 7.55 2.21 2.22
C PHE A 142 8.03 1.61 0.90
N ASN A 143 9.18 2.05 0.39
CA ASN A 143 9.84 1.44 -0.76
C ASN A 143 10.72 0.24 -0.37
N CYS A 144 11.37 -0.39 -1.37
CA CYS A 144 12.28 -1.53 -1.15
C CYS A 144 13.50 -1.21 -0.27
N TYR A 145 13.83 0.06 -0.10
CA TYR A 145 14.90 0.57 0.75
C TYR A 145 14.41 1.01 2.14
N TRP A 146 13.15 0.74 2.48
CA TRP A 146 12.55 1.13 3.76
C TRP A 146 12.40 2.64 3.94
N GLU A 147 12.36 3.39 2.84
CA GLU A 147 12.12 4.83 2.84
C GLU A 147 10.61 5.11 2.76
N LEU A 148 10.13 6.00 3.62
CA LEU A 148 8.73 6.42 3.64
C LEU A 148 8.51 7.43 2.51
N MET A 149 7.63 7.10 1.57
CA MET A 149 7.26 7.94 0.45
C MET A 149 5.86 8.50 0.68
N LYS A 150 5.65 9.77 0.36
CA LYS A 150 4.31 10.37 0.30
C LYS A 150 3.72 10.16 -1.10
N ILE A 151 2.49 9.66 -1.20
CA ILE A 151 1.76 9.53 -2.48
C ILE A 151 0.86 10.77 -2.65
N PRO A 152 1.25 11.77 -3.47
CA PRO A 152 0.52 13.04 -3.59
C PRO A 152 -0.81 12.91 -4.32
N HIS A 153 -0.91 11.96 -5.27
CA HIS A 153 -2.10 11.74 -6.09
C HIS A 153 -2.43 10.24 -6.17
N PRO A 154 -3.10 9.66 -5.16
CA PRO A 154 -3.41 8.22 -5.13
C PRO A 154 -4.16 7.73 -6.38
N GLU A 155 -5.07 8.54 -6.94
CA GLU A 155 -5.82 8.19 -8.16
C GLU A 155 -4.93 8.09 -9.41
N LEU A 156 -4.02 9.05 -9.60
CA LEU A 156 -3.07 9.03 -10.71
C LEU A 156 -2.06 7.89 -10.53
N TYR A 157 -1.62 7.67 -9.29
CA TYR A 157 -0.74 6.57 -8.95
C TYR A 157 -1.38 5.22 -9.29
N LEU A 158 -2.66 5.00 -8.93
CA LEU A 158 -3.40 3.79 -9.29
C LEU A 158 -3.48 3.57 -10.80
N LYS A 159 -3.91 4.60 -11.54
CA LYS A 159 -4.01 4.53 -13.02
C LYS A 159 -2.66 4.20 -13.66
N SER A 160 -1.58 4.75 -13.10
CA SER A 160 -0.23 4.50 -13.60
C SER A 160 0.22 3.07 -13.31
N LEU A 161 -0.11 2.50 -12.15
CA LEU A 161 0.12 1.08 -11.85
C LEU A 161 -0.67 0.15 -12.77
N GLU A 162 -1.95 0.44 -13.02
CA GLU A 162 -2.79 -0.34 -13.93
C GLU A 162 -2.21 -0.37 -15.35
N LEU A 163 -1.73 0.80 -15.82
CA LEU A 163 -1.06 0.92 -17.11
C LEU A 163 0.25 0.11 -17.14
N LEU A 164 1.09 0.22 -16.11
CA LEU A 164 2.33 -0.56 -16.02
C LEU A 164 2.07 -2.07 -16.03
N LYS A 165 1.04 -2.52 -15.30
CA LYS A 165 0.62 -3.92 -15.30
C LYS A 165 0.17 -4.38 -16.69
N ALA A 166 -0.59 -3.56 -17.41
CA ALA A 166 -1.02 -3.86 -18.77
C ALA A 166 0.17 -3.97 -19.73
N ILE A 167 1.12 -3.03 -19.64
CA ILE A 167 2.35 -3.05 -20.44
C ILE A 167 3.17 -4.31 -20.14
N ALA A 168 3.38 -4.63 -18.86
CA ALA A 168 4.12 -5.83 -18.45
C ALA A 168 3.46 -7.11 -18.96
N ASN A 169 2.14 -7.27 -18.75
CA ASN A 169 1.41 -8.45 -19.22
C ASN A 169 1.50 -8.62 -20.73
N TRP A 170 1.43 -7.52 -21.49
CA TRP A 170 1.56 -7.55 -22.93
C TRP A 170 2.99 -7.94 -23.37
N TYR A 171 4.03 -7.40 -22.73
CA TYR A 171 5.42 -7.77 -22.97
C TYR A 171 5.68 -9.28 -22.74
N TRP A 172 5.21 -9.83 -21.62
CA TRP A 172 5.36 -11.25 -21.31
C TRP A 172 4.60 -12.16 -22.29
N ALA A 173 3.40 -11.75 -22.71
CA ALA A 173 2.63 -12.51 -23.71
C ALA A 173 3.32 -12.53 -25.09
N ASP A 174 3.99 -11.44 -25.48
CA ASP A 174 4.75 -11.40 -26.73
C ASP A 174 6.00 -12.29 -26.66
N LEU A 175 6.73 -12.28 -25.54
CA LEU A 175 7.87 -13.19 -25.31
C LEU A 175 7.47 -14.67 -25.38
N GLU A 176 6.40 -15.08 -24.69
CA GLU A 176 5.89 -16.46 -24.79
C GLU A 176 5.45 -16.82 -26.23
N GLY A 177 4.92 -15.85 -26.97
CA GLY A 177 4.52 -16.03 -28.37
C GLY A 177 5.71 -16.19 -29.32
N GLN A 178 6.85 -15.58 -29.01
CA GLN A 178 8.10 -15.71 -29.75
C GLN A 178 8.82 -17.03 -29.42
N GLU A 179 8.86 -17.45 -28.16
CA GLU A 179 9.43 -18.74 -27.75
C GLU A 179 8.68 -19.95 -28.35
N LYS A 180 7.36 -19.85 -28.54
CA LYS A 180 6.56 -20.91 -29.20
C LYS A 180 6.76 -20.99 -30.72
N LYS A 181 7.40 -19.99 -31.33
CA LYS A 181 7.67 -19.92 -32.78
C LYS A 181 9.14 -20.22 -33.14
N ALA A 182 10.01 -20.34 -32.13
CA ALA A 182 11.41 -20.73 -32.26
C ALA A 182 11.56 -22.26 -32.07
#